data_AF-A0A382G532-F1
#
_entry.id   AF-A0A382G532-F1
#
_cell.length_a   1.000
_cell.length_b   1.000
_cell.length_c   1.000
_cell.angle_alpha   90.00
_cell.angle_beta   90.00
_cell.angle_gamma   90.00
#
_symmetry.space_group_name_H-M   'P 1'
#
loop_
_entity.id
_entity.type
_entity.pdbx_description
1 polymer ?
#
loop_
_entity_poly.entity_id
_entity_poly.type
_entity_poly.pdbx_seq_one_letter_code
_entity_poly.pdbx_strand_id
1 'polypeptide(L)'
;MKGFDSKFKDLPDYILKITYQIWEEKDVDSIMQYYAKDIPVRSPQGVIFGPELVIKATYATLDEFPDRQLLGEDVIWIGNEDEGYLSSHRI
;
A
#
# COMPACT_ATOMS: atom_id res chain seq x y z
N MET A 1 -9.48 8.93 11.66
CA MET A 1 -8.47 9.69 10.87
C MET A 1 -9.19 10.75 10.05
N LYS A 2 -8.80 12.02 10.16
CA LYS A 2 -9.46 13.14 9.46
C LYS A 2 -9.38 12.96 7.93
N GLY A 3 -10.53 12.97 7.25
CA GLY A 3 -10.60 12.86 5.79
C GLY A 3 -10.51 11.44 5.22
N PHE A 4 -10.42 10.41 6.06
CA PHE A 4 -10.45 9.01 5.63
C PHE A 4 -11.83 8.39 5.84
N ASP A 5 -12.08 7.28 5.13
CA ASP A 5 -13.26 6.46 5.33
C ASP A 5 -13.36 5.96 6.78
N SER A 6 -14.58 5.96 7.32
CA SER A 6 -14.93 5.44 8.65
C SER A 6 -14.49 3.99 8.92
N LYS A 7 -14.24 3.20 7.87
CA LYS A 7 -13.71 1.83 7.99
C LYS A 7 -12.29 1.76 8.56
N PHE A 8 -11.55 2.88 8.59
CA PHE A 8 -10.20 2.97 9.11
C PHE A 8 -10.16 3.59 10.50
N LYS A 9 -9.72 2.79 11.48
CA LYS A 9 -9.67 3.19 12.89
C LYS A 9 -8.52 4.16 13.16
N ASP A 10 -7.32 3.78 12.75
CA ASP A 10 -6.05 4.47 12.96
C ASP A 10 -5.09 4.17 11.80
N LEU A 11 -3.88 4.76 11.82
CA LEU A 11 -2.92 4.61 10.73
C LEU A 11 -2.45 3.15 10.55
N PRO A 12 -2.06 2.40 11.60
CA PRO A 12 -1.75 0.98 11.45
C PRO A 12 -2.88 0.18 10.82
N ASP A 13 -4.12 0.38 11.27
CA ASP A 13 -5.30 -0.26 10.71
C ASP A 13 -5.48 0.07 9.21
N TYR A 14 -5.24 1.33 8.82
CA TYR A 14 -5.25 1.73 7.41
C TYR A 14 -4.21 0.98 6.59
N ILE A 15 -2.94 1.01 7.00
CA ILE A 15 -1.84 0.38 6.26
C ILE A 15 -2.06 -1.14 6.13
N LEU A 16 -2.40 -1.82 7.22
CA LEU A 16 -2.61 -3.26 7.20
C LEU A 16 -3.81 -3.66 6.33
N LYS A 17 -4.93 -2.93 6.40
CA LYS A 17 -6.12 -3.22 5.58
C LYS A 17 -5.88 -3.02 4.10
N ILE A 18 -5.27 -1.90 3.69
CA ILE A 18 -5.02 -1.68 2.25
C ILE A 18 -3.99 -2.67 1.70
N THR A 19 -2.98 -3.03 2.49
CA THR A 19 -1.99 -4.06 2.09
C THR A 19 -2.68 -5.41 1.90
N TYR A 20 -3.52 -5.82 2.84
CA TYR A 20 -4.29 -7.07 2.72
C TYR A 20 -5.24 -7.06 1.52
N GLN A 21 -6.00 -5.98 1.33
CA GLN A 21 -6.90 -5.81 0.18
C GLN A 21 -6.16 -5.94 -1.16
N ILE A 22 -5.00 -5.30 -1.29
CA ILE A 22 -4.22 -5.32 -2.54
C ILE A 22 -3.64 -6.72 -2.81
N TRP A 23 -3.02 -7.35 -1.80
CA TRP A 23 -2.21 -8.55 -2.01
C TRP A 23 -2.97 -9.85 -1.80
N GLU A 24 -3.76 -9.95 -0.73
CA GLU A 24 -4.45 -11.18 -0.35
C GLU A 24 -5.84 -11.28 -0.99
N GLU A 25 -6.58 -10.17 -1.06
CA GLU A 25 -7.86 -10.13 -1.78
C GLU A 25 -7.69 -9.93 -3.29
N LYS A 26 -6.46 -9.66 -3.74
CA LYS A 26 -6.07 -9.43 -5.15
C LYS A 26 -6.83 -8.27 -5.80
N ASP A 27 -7.31 -7.31 -5.01
CA ASP A 27 -7.92 -6.07 -5.48
C ASP A 27 -6.82 -5.04 -5.81
N VAL A 28 -6.02 -5.35 -6.83
CA VAL A 28 -4.85 -4.55 -7.22
C VAL A 28 -5.26 -3.17 -7.73
N ASP A 29 -6.39 -3.06 -8.43
CA ASP A 29 -6.89 -1.79 -8.99
C ASP A 29 -7.24 -0.76 -7.90
N SER A 30 -7.51 -1.21 -6.66
CA SER A 30 -7.70 -0.31 -5.50
C SER A 30 -6.50 0.61 -5.23
N ILE A 31 -5.31 0.29 -5.75
CA ILE A 31 -4.14 1.19 -5.73
C ILE A 31 -4.49 2.58 -6.29
N MET A 32 -5.35 2.67 -7.32
CA MET A 32 -5.78 3.95 -7.89
C MET A 32 -6.50 4.86 -6.88
N GLN A 33 -7.06 4.31 -5.81
CA GLN A 33 -7.75 5.06 -4.77
C GLN A 33 -6.80 5.54 -3.68
N TYR A 34 -5.74 4.79 -3.43
CA TYR A 34 -4.84 5.01 -2.29
C TYR A 34 -3.58 5.79 -2.65
N TYR A 35 -3.12 5.70 -3.90
CA TYR A 35 -1.81 6.20 -4.32
C TYR A 35 -1.96 7.52 -5.08
N ALA A 36 -1.10 8.49 -4.75
CA ALA A 36 -1.09 9.76 -5.45
C ALA A 36 -0.60 9.59 -6.90
N LYS A 37 -1.12 10.43 -7.81
CA LYS A 37 -0.85 10.38 -9.26
C LYS A 37 0.63 10.28 -9.62
N ASP A 38 1.51 11.00 -8.92
CA ASP A 38 2.94 11.07 -9.21
C ASP A 38 3.79 10.42 -8.09
N ILE A 39 3.24 9.46 -7.36
CA ILE A 39 3.92 8.82 -6.23
C ILE A 39 5.22 8.12 -6.67
N PRO A 40 6.37 8.37 -6.00
CA PRO A 40 7.60 7.64 -6.27
C PRO A 40 7.59 6.29 -5.52
N VAL A 41 7.70 5.19 -6.26
CA VAL A 41 7.87 3.85 -5.69
C VAL A 41 9.25 3.32 -6.05
N ARG A 42 9.99 2.87 -5.03
CA ARG A 42 11.37 2.39 -5.17
C ARG A 42 11.41 0.89 -4.97
N SER A 43 12.03 0.17 -5.90
CA SER A 43 12.31 -1.26 -5.81
C SER A 43 13.75 -1.55 -6.23
N PRO A 44 14.25 -2.80 -6.07
CA PRO A 44 15.56 -3.19 -6.60
C PRO A 44 15.72 -2.98 -8.11
N GLN A 45 14.61 -2.95 -8.87
CA GLN A 45 14.60 -2.73 -10.31
C GLN A 45 14.69 -1.24 -10.70
N GLY A 46 14.51 -0.32 -9.74
CA GLY A 46 14.61 1.12 -9.97
C GLY A 46 13.49 1.91 -9.29
N VAL A 47 13.29 3.14 -9.75
CA VAL A 47 12.22 4.03 -9.29
C VAL A 47 11.19 4.20 -10.38
N ILE A 48 9.92 3.96 -10.04
CA ILE A 48 8.77 4.22 -10.91
C ILE A 48 7.91 5.34 -10.32
N PHE A 49 7.18 6.03 -11.18
CA PHE A 49 6.29 7.14 -10.80
C PHE A 49 4.87 6.82 -11.22
N GLY A 50 3.94 6.98 -10.27
CA GLY A 50 2.50 6.88 -10.50
C GLY A 50 1.92 5.48 -10.33
N PRO A 51 0.62 5.40 -9.99
CA PRO A 51 -0.05 4.17 -9.59
C PRO A 51 -0.18 3.13 -10.71
N GLU A 52 -0.24 3.54 -11.97
CA GLU A 52 -0.43 2.64 -13.11
C GLU A 52 0.74 1.66 -13.27
N LEU A 53 1.97 2.15 -13.06
CA LEU A 53 3.17 1.31 -13.09
C LEU A 53 3.23 0.38 -11.87
N VAL A 54 2.72 0.82 -10.71
CA VAL A 54 2.64 0.00 -9.50
C VAL A 54 1.66 -1.16 -9.71
N ILE A 55 0.48 -0.88 -10.27
CA ILE A 55 -0.52 -1.91 -10.61
C ILE A 55 0.08 -2.98 -11.51
N LYS A 56 0.77 -2.56 -12.58
CA LYS A 56 1.43 -3.48 -13.51
C LYS A 56 2.49 -4.34 -12.80
N ALA A 57 3.28 -3.75 -11.91
CA ALA A 57 4.30 -4.47 -11.14
C ALA A 57 3.70 -5.44 -10.13
N THR A 58 2.60 -5.07 -9.46
CA THR A 58 1.90 -5.94 -8.52
C THR A 58 1.30 -7.15 -9.23
N TYR A 59 0.63 -6.96 -10.38
CA TYR A 59 0.12 -8.08 -11.17
C TYR A 59 1.23 -9.01 -11.66
N ALA A 60 2.35 -8.46 -12.13
CA ALA A 60 3.50 -9.29 -12.53
C ALA A 60 4.04 -10.13 -11.37
N THR A 61 4.07 -9.55 -10.16
CA THR A 61 4.50 -10.28 -8.94
C THR A 61 3.53 -11.41 -8.58
N LEU A 62 2.22 -11.17 -8.67
CA LEU A 62 1.20 -12.18 -8.39
C LEU A 62 1.19 -13.31 -9.42
N ASP A 63 1.51 -13.01 -10.69
CA ASP A 63 1.64 -14.02 -11.75
C ASP A 63 2.91 -14.88 -11.56
N GLU A 64 4.02 -14.26 -11.16
CA GLU A 64 5.28 -14.96 -10.88
C GLU A 64 5.20 -15.84 -9.62
N PHE A 65 4.43 -15.41 -8.60
CA PHE A 65 4.30 -16.10 -7.33
C PHE A 65 2.82 -16.27 -6.92
N PRO A 66 2.07 -17.17 -7.59
CA PRO A 66 0.61 -17.29 -7.39
C PRO A 66 0.19 -17.77 -5.99
N ASP A 67 1.07 -18.51 -5.30
CA ASP A 67 0.86 -19.04 -3.95
C ASP A 67 1.47 -18.15 -2.86
N ARG A 68 2.02 -16.97 -3.21
CA ARG A 68 2.63 -16.06 -2.23
C ARG A 68 1.56 -15.49 -1.31
N GLN A 69 1.89 -15.45 -0.02
CA GLN A 69 1.19 -14.67 0.99
C GLN A 69 2.06 -13.48 1.41
N LEU A 70 1.42 -12.34 1.64
CA LEU A 70 2.03 -11.08 2.06
C LEU A 70 1.18 -10.48 3.19
N LEU A 71 1.41 -10.98 4.39
CA LEU A 71 0.67 -10.59 5.59
C LEU A 71 1.42 -9.47 6.30
N GLY A 72 0.76 -8.32 6.46
CA GLY A 72 1.32 -7.24 7.27
C GLY A 72 1.39 -7.64 8.74
N GLU A 73 2.55 -7.48 9.37
CA GLU A 73 2.77 -7.86 10.78
C GLU A 73 2.78 -6.66 11.72
N ASP A 74 3.55 -5.62 11.39
CA ASP A 74 3.76 -4.47 12.27
C ASP A 74 3.91 -3.18 11.47
N VAL A 75 3.51 -2.06 12.06
CA VAL A 75 3.56 -0.73 11.45
C VAL A 75 4.21 0.25 12.41
N ILE A 76 5.31 0.87 11.98
CA ILE A 76 5.94 2.00 12.67
C ILE A 76 5.67 3.28 11.89
N TRP A 77 5.52 4.39 12.58
CA TRP A 77 5.28 5.68 11.95
C TRP A 77 5.76 6.86 12.78
N ILE A 78 5.94 7.98 12.10
CA ILE A 78 6.10 9.31 12.69
C ILE A 78 5.09 10.28 12.05
N GLY A 79 4.87 11.42 12.69
CA GLY A 79 3.92 12.44 12.22
C GLY A 79 2.55 12.34 12.88
N ASN A 80 1.58 13.06 12.32
CA ASN A 80 0.25 13.25 12.88
C ASN A 80 -0.77 13.62 11.79
N GLU A 81 -2.04 13.80 12.17
CA GLU A 81 -3.13 14.06 11.21
C GLU A 81 -3.10 15.46 10.57
N ASP A 82 -2.32 16.40 11.11
CA ASP A 82 -2.20 17.76 10.58
C ASP A 82 -1.01 17.88 9.62
N GLU A 83 0.11 17.24 9.92
CA GLU A 83 1.35 17.28 9.12
C GLU A 83 1.47 16.11 8.12
N GLY A 84 0.68 15.05 8.33
CA GLY A 84 0.79 13.79 7.62
C GLY A 84 1.68 12.78 8.33
N TYR A 85 1.73 11.57 7.76
CA TYR A 85 2.44 10.43 8.32
C TYR A 85 3.54 9.93 7.39
N LEU A 86 4.67 9.52 7.98
CA LEU A 86 5.66 8.67 7.32
C LEU A 86 5.67 7.33 8.05
N SER A 87 5.28 6.27 7.34
CA SER A 87 5.15 4.93 7.89
C SER A 87 6.07 3.92 7.21
N SER A 88 6.45 2.89 7.95
CA SER A 88 7.04 1.66 7.43
C SER A 88 6.30 0.47 8.04
N HIS A 89 6.11 -0.60 7.28
CA HIS A 89 5.48 -1.81 7.80
C HIS A 89 6.30 -3.04 7.43
N ARG A 90 6.25 -4.05 8.30
CA ARG A 90 6.81 -5.38 8.06
C ARG A 90 5.75 -6.26 7.41
N ILE A 91 6.19 -7.00 6.39
CA ILE A 91 5.42 -8.02 5.65
C ILE A 91 6.07 -9.39 5.82
#